data_AF-A0AAD9XIA0-F1
#
_entry.id   AF-A0AAD9XIA0-F1
#
_cell.length_a   1.000
_cell.length_b   1.000
_cell.length_c   1.000
_cell.angle_alpha   90.00
_cell.angle_beta   90.00
_cell.angle_gamma   90.00
#
_symmetry.space_group_name_H-M   'P 1'
#
loop_
_entity.id
_entity.type
_entity.pdbx_description
1 polymer ?
#
loop_
_entity_poly.entity_id
_entity_poly.type
_entity_poly.pdbx_seq_one_letter_code
_entity_poly.pdbx_strand_id
1 'polypeptide(L)'
;MHNTTSPNDFRHIALCSVVYKTVSKILASRLKSLLPELISPHQSAFVPGRPIFENVLVAFESLHSIARKKAGKKGLMALKLDMSKAYDRVEWNFLRVVMSKMNFPPVWISLVMDCVSSASLSFVLNG
;
A
#
# COMPACT_ATOMS: atom_id res chain seq x y z
N MET A 1 11.95 10.93 -32.80
CA MET A 1 12.30 9.71 -32.05
C MET A 1 12.96 10.13 -30.75
N HIS A 2 12.23 10.13 -29.64
CA HIS A 2 12.82 10.46 -28.33
C HIS A 2 13.65 9.26 -27.87
N ASN A 3 14.97 9.43 -27.87
CA ASN A 3 15.90 8.44 -27.34
C ASN A 3 15.80 8.46 -25.81
N THR A 4 15.34 7.38 -25.21
CA THR A 4 15.29 7.17 -23.77
C THR A 4 16.71 6.98 -23.24
N THR A 5 17.31 8.04 -22.68
CA THR A 5 18.70 8.04 -22.20
C THR A 5 18.80 7.98 -20.68
N SER A 6 17.68 7.94 -19.95
CA SER A 6 17.67 7.90 -18.49
C SER A 6 17.25 6.52 -17.96
N PRO A 7 17.91 5.97 -16.92
CA PRO A 7 17.46 4.76 -16.22
C PRO A 7 16.00 4.81 -15.74
N ASN A 8 15.45 6.02 -15.54
CA ASN A 8 14.05 6.22 -15.16
C ASN A 8 13.03 5.91 -16.27
N ASP A 9 13.47 5.74 -17.52
CA ASP A 9 12.58 5.45 -18.65
C ASP A 9 12.26 3.94 -18.76
N PHE A 10 13.00 3.10 -18.03
CA PHE A 10 12.81 1.66 -18.02
C PHE A 10 11.99 1.21 -16.81
N ARG A 11 10.91 0.45 -17.07
CA ARG A 11 10.17 -0.22 -16.01
C ARG A 11 11.01 -1.43 -15.55
N HIS A 12 11.84 -1.25 -14.53
CA HIS A 12 12.65 -2.32 -13.96
C HIS A 12 11.79 -3.51 -13.52
N ILE A 13 11.99 -4.67 -14.15
CA ILE A 13 11.38 -5.93 -13.70
C ILE A 13 12.33 -6.58 -12.70
N ALA A 14 11.86 -6.66 -11.47
CA ALA A 14 12.53 -7.34 -10.38
C ALA A 14 12.42 -8.86 -10.52
N LEU A 15 13.55 -9.55 -10.66
CA LEU A 15 13.63 -11.00 -10.61
C LEU A 15 13.95 -11.43 -9.17
N CYS A 16 12.98 -12.07 -8.50
CA CYS A 16 13.14 -12.74 -7.22
C CYS A 16 12.88 -14.24 -7.35
N SER A 17 13.41 -15.04 -6.41
CA SER A 17 13.32 -16.51 -6.48
C SER A 17 11.87 -17.00 -6.49
N VAL A 18 11.60 -18.09 -7.23
CA VAL A 18 10.25 -18.70 -7.31
C VAL A 18 9.75 -19.12 -5.93
N VAL A 19 10.66 -19.61 -5.07
CA VAL A 19 10.37 -19.96 -3.68
C VAL A 19 9.89 -18.74 -2.91
N TYR A 20 10.62 -17.61 -2.99
CA TYR A 20 10.21 -16.36 -2.36
C TYR A 20 8.85 -15.88 -2.87
N LYS A 21 8.61 -15.89 -4.19
CA LYS A 21 7.31 -15.51 -4.78
C LYS A 21 6.17 -16.38 -4.25
N THR A 22 6.42 -17.67 -4.10
CA THR A 22 5.42 -18.62 -3.57
C THR A 22 5.12 -18.33 -2.11
N VAL A 23 6.14 -18.22 -1.27
CA VAL A 23 5.98 -17.96 0.18
C VAL A 23 5.30 -16.61 0.41
N SER A 24 5.81 -15.54 -0.19
CA SER A 24 5.22 -14.20 -0.07
C SER A 24 3.76 -14.15 -0.53
N LYS A 25 3.40 -14.88 -1.61
CA LYS A 25 2.02 -14.99 -2.07
C LYS A 25 1.13 -15.74 -1.09
N ILE A 26 1.61 -16.83 -0.48
CA ILE A 26 0.88 -17.55 0.57
C ILE A 26 0.63 -16.63 1.78
N LEU A 27 1.66 -15.91 2.22
CA LEU A 27 1.55 -14.97 3.34
C LEU A 27 0.52 -13.86 3.04
N ALA A 28 0.61 -13.24 1.87
CA ALA A 28 -0.32 -12.20 1.44
C ALA A 28 -1.77 -12.72 1.31
N SER A 29 -1.95 -13.95 0.81
CA SER A 29 -3.28 -14.56 0.66
C SER A 29 -3.96 -14.82 2.01
N ARG A 30 -3.20 -15.24 3.03
CA ARG A 30 -3.74 -15.41 4.38
C ARG A 30 -4.06 -14.06 5.02
N LEU A 31 -3.16 -13.08 4.91
CA LEU A 31 -3.40 -11.73 5.43
C LEU A 31 -4.64 -11.10 4.80
N LYS A 32 -4.85 -11.30 3.49
CA LYS A 32 -6.02 -10.82 2.75
C LYS A 32 -7.35 -11.25 3.38
N SER A 33 -7.43 -12.45 3.96
CA SER A 33 -8.66 -12.91 4.63
C SER A 33 -8.95 -12.17 5.93
N LEU A 34 -7.92 -11.60 6.57
CA LEU A 34 -8.03 -10.85 7.83
C LEU A 34 -8.21 -9.34 7.61
N LEU A 35 -7.90 -8.83 6.41
CA LEU A 35 -7.99 -7.40 6.09
C LEU A 35 -9.32 -6.75 6.49
N PRO A 36 -10.51 -7.37 6.26
CA PRO A 36 -11.78 -6.74 6.62
C PRO A 36 -11.93 -6.39 8.11
N GLU A 37 -11.28 -7.15 9.00
CA GLU A 37 -11.30 -6.92 10.45
C GLU A 37 -10.21 -5.94 10.90
N LEU A 38 -9.10 -5.86 10.17
CA LEU A 38 -7.92 -5.07 10.53
C LEU A 38 -7.98 -3.61 10.07
N ILE A 39 -8.69 -3.33 8.98
CA ILE A 39 -8.68 -2.00 8.35
C ILE A 39 -10.08 -1.40 8.28
N SER A 40 -10.14 -0.08 8.38
CA SER A 40 -11.39 0.68 8.27
C SER A 40 -12.17 0.32 6.99
N PRO A 41 -13.52 0.28 7.04
CA PRO A 41 -14.34 0.10 5.84
C PRO A 41 -14.07 1.16 4.76
N HIS A 42 -13.61 2.34 5.14
CA HIS A 42 -13.26 3.43 4.22
C HIS A 42 -11.91 3.24 3.51
N GLN A 43 -11.15 2.20 3.83
CA GLN A 43 -9.91 1.86 3.13
C GLN A 43 -10.22 0.93 1.95
N SER A 44 -10.42 1.49 0.76
CA SER A 44 -10.85 0.71 -0.41
C SER A 44 -9.68 0.16 -1.25
N ALA A 45 -8.51 0.79 -1.19
CA ALA A 45 -7.37 0.40 -2.03
C ALA A 45 -6.78 -0.96 -1.60
N PHE A 46 -6.48 -1.82 -2.58
CA PHE A 46 -5.88 -3.15 -2.39
C PHE A 46 -6.71 -4.13 -1.53
N VAL A 47 -8.00 -3.83 -1.30
CA VAL A 47 -8.92 -4.71 -0.58
C VAL A 47 -9.89 -5.35 -1.58
N PRO A 48 -9.88 -6.67 -1.73
CA PRO A 48 -10.79 -7.39 -2.61
C PRO A 48 -12.25 -7.15 -2.23
N GLY A 49 -13.09 -6.92 -3.24
CA GLY A 49 -14.51 -6.61 -3.04
C GLY A 49 -14.79 -5.15 -2.68
N ARG A 50 -13.78 -4.29 -2.51
CA ARG A 50 -13.96 -2.84 -2.33
C ARG A 50 -13.62 -2.11 -3.63
N PRO A 51 -14.61 -1.57 -4.34
CA PRO A 51 -14.37 -0.95 -5.62
C PRO A 51 -13.80 0.46 -5.47
N ILE A 52 -12.96 0.87 -6.42
CA ILE A 52 -12.24 2.17 -6.34
C ILE A 52 -13.18 3.38 -6.41
N PHE A 53 -14.38 3.21 -6.98
CA PHE A 53 -15.35 4.29 -7.12
C PHE A 53 -15.86 4.81 -5.76
N GLU A 54 -15.85 3.98 -4.71
CA GLU A 54 -16.23 4.39 -3.35
C GLU A 54 -15.36 5.55 -2.85
N ASN A 55 -14.04 5.47 -3.07
CA ASN A 55 -13.12 6.54 -2.70
C ASN A 55 -13.36 7.82 -3.52
N VAL A 56 -13.71 7.67 -4.80
CA VAL A 56 -14.03 8.81 -5.69
C VAL A 56 -15.32 9.49 -5.22
N LEU A 57 -16.32 8.71 -4.83
CA LEU A 57 -17.59 9.21 -4.32
C LEU A 57 -17.39 9.99 -3.02
N VAL A 58 -16.68 9.41 -2.04
CA VAL A 58 -16.36 10.07 -0.77
C VAL A 58 -15.61 11.39 -1.00
N ALA A 59 -14.64 11.41 -1.92
CA ALA A 59 -13.92 12.64 -2.26
C ALA A 59 -14.85 13.69 -2.90
N PHE A 60 -15.72 13.27 -3.82
CA PHE A 60 -16.68 14.15 -4.47
C PHE A 60 -17.69 14.75 -3.48
N GLU A 61 -18.28 13.94 -2.61
CA GLU A 61 -19.20 14.38 -1.57
C GLU A 61 -18.54 15.32 -0.56
N SER A 62 -17.28 15.05 -0.20
CA SER A 62 -16.49 15.91 0.68
C SER A 62 -16.28 17.29 0.05
N LEU A 63 -15.85 17.34 -1.21
CA LEU A 63 -15.65 18.60 -1.95
C LEU A 63 -16.96 19.35 -2.17
N HIS A 64 -18.04 18.62 -2.50
CA HIS A 64 -19.37 19.20 -2.66
C HIS A 64 -19.86 19.82 -1.35
N SER A 65 -19.70 19.13 -0.23
CA SER A 65 -20.09 19.61 1.10
C SER A 65 -19.34 20.88 1.49
N ILE A 66 -18.04 20.92 1.20
CA ILE A 66 -17.21 22.13 1.40
C ILE A 66 -17.73 23.28 0.52
N ALA A 67 -17.97 23.04 -0.78
CA ALA A 67 -18.43 24.06 -1.71
C ALA A 67 -19.83 24.61 -1.38
N ARG A 68 -20.71 23.79 -0.80
CA ARG A 68 -22.05 24.19 -0.36
C ARG A 68 -22.05 24.94 0.97
N LYS A 69 -20.99 24.81 1.78
CA LYS A 69 -20.87 25.47 3.08
C LYS A 69 -20.45 26.94 2.93
N LYS A 70 -21.43 27.80 2.58
CA LYS A 70 -21.21 29.24 2.32
C LYS A 70 -21.34 30.15 3.56
N ALA A 71 -21.90 29.67 4.67
CA ALA A 71 -22.15 30.47 5.87
C ALA A 71 -22.12 29.65 7.17
N GLY A 72 -21.90 30.34 8.29
CA GLY A 72 -21.84 29.79 9.65
C GLY A 72 -20.47 29.99 10.33
N LYS A 73 -20.41 29.81 11.65
CA LYS A 73 -19.19 30.05 12.45
C LYS A 73 -18.10 28.98 12.30
N LYS A 74 -18.39 27.84 11.64
CA LYS A 74 -17.46 26.71 11.44
C LYS A 74 -17.29 26.42 9.94
N GLY A 75 -16.05 26.43 9.47
CA GLY A 75 -15.67 26.02 8.11
C GLY A 75 -15.41 24.51 7.98
N LEU A 76 -15.36 24.02 6.75
CA LEU A 76 -14.97 22.65 6.42
C LEU A 76 -13.66 22.68 5.60
N MET A 77 -12.80 21.69 5.80
CA MET A 77 -11.53 21.54 5.08
C MET A 77 -11.35 20.06 4.68
N ALA A 78 -10.88 19.84 3.46
CA ALA A 78 -10.41 18.53 3.01
C ALA A 78 -8.88 18.52 3.02
N LEU A 79 -8.28 17.47 3.60
CA LEU A 79 -6.84 17.26 3.63
C LEU A 79 -6.49 16.07 2.73
N LYS A 80 -5.73 16.32 1.66
CA LYS A 80 -5.18 15.27 0.81
C LYS A 80 -3.76 14.95 1.26
N LEU A 81 -3.56 13.73 1.74
CA LEU A 81 -2.25 13.20 2.12
C LEU A 81 -1.78 12.19 1.07
N ASP A 82 -0.57 12.38 0.55
CA ASP A 82 0.06 11.44 -0.39
C ASP A 82 1.42 11.01 0.16
N MET A 83 1.69 9.71 0.15
CA MET A 83 2.95 9.15 0.65
C MET A 83 3.90 8.89 -0.52
N SER A 84 4.87 9.78 -0.69
CA SER A 84 5.91 9.61 -1.71
C SER A 84 6.68 8.30 -1.49
N LYS A 85 6.76 7.44 -2.52
CA LYS A 85 7.53 6.18 -2.46
C LYS A 85 7.16 5.33 -1.24
N ALA A 86 5.85 5.17 -0.97
CA ALA A 86 5.35 4.50 0.22
C ALA A 86 6.03 3.15 0.50
N TYR A 87 6.27 2.33 -0.53
CA TYR A 87 6.92 1.03 -0.39
C TYR A 87 8.43 1.09 -0.07
N ASP A 88 9.11 2.15 -0.51
CA ASP A 88 10.56 2.32 -0.30
C ASP A 88 10.88 2.93 1.08
N ARG A 89 9.88 3.58 1.71
CA ARG A 89 10.06 4.37 2.94
C ARG A 89 9.47 3.72 4.19
N VAL A 90 8.88 2.53 4.09
CA VAL A 90 8.40 1.82 5.28
C VAL A 90 9.60 1.39 6.11
N GLU A 91 9.62 1.79 7.38
CA GLU A 91 10.63 1.34 8.33
C GLU A 91 10.24 -0.06 8.86
N TRP A 92 11.17 -1.00 8.78
CA TRP A 92 10.91 -2.42 9.06
C TRP A 92 10.61 -2.69 10.53
N ASN A 93 11.26 -1.98 11.46
CA ASN A 93 10.96 -2.10 12.88
C ASN A 93 9.56 -1.55 13.21
N PHE A 94 9.13 -0.46 12.57
CA PHE A 94 7.76 0.05 12.67
C PHE A 94 6.75 -1.00 12.21
N LEU A 95 6.97 -1.64 11.05
CA LEU A 95 6.11 -2.71 10.56
C LEU A 95 6.00 -3.87 11.58
N ARG A 96 7.13 -4.30 12.14
CA ARG A 96 7.17 -5.34 13.20
C ARG A 96 6.36 -4.94 14.43
N VAL A 97 6.51 -3.70 14.90
CA VAL A 97 5.79 -3.18 16.06
C VAL A 97 4.28 -3.12 15.78
N VAL A 98 3.87 -2.66 14.60
CA VAL A 98 2.45 -2.61 14.20
C VAL A 98 1.84 -4.02 14.19
N MET A 99 2.49 -5.00 13.58
CA MET A 99 1.99 -6.38 13.57
C MET A 99 1.92 -6.97 14.99
N SER A 100 2.88 -6.64 15.85
CA SER A 100 2.85 -7.05 17.27
C SER A 100 1.67 -6.43 18.01
N LYS A 101 1.37 -5.15 17.76
CA LYS A 101 0.22 -4.44 18.35
C LYS A 101 -1.13 -4.93 17.82
N MET A 102 -1.17 -5.40 16.58
CA MET A 102 -2.31 -6.10 15.99
C MET A 102 -2.43 -7.56 16.44
N ASN A 103 -1.59 -7.99 17.39
CA ASN A 103 -1.61 -9.31 18.01
C ASN A 103 -1.37 -10.47 17.03
N PHE A 104 -0.58 -10.25 15.97
CA PHE A 104 -0.14 -11.33 15.10
C PHE A 104 0.80 -12.30 15.85
N PRO A 105 0.73 -13.61 15.58
CA PRO A 105 1.64 -14.57 16.21
C PRO A 105 3.11 -14.24 15.93
N PRO A 106 4.04 -14.39 16.90
CA PRO A 106 5.46 -14.08 16.71
C PRO A 106 6.10 -14.81 15.51
N VAL A 107 5.72 -16.07 15.28
CA VAL A 107 6.17 -16.85 14.12
C VAL A 107 5.71 -16.22 12.80
N TRP A 108 4.47 -15.73 12.75
CA TRP A 108 3.95 -15.04 11.56
C TRP A 108 4.71 -13.75 11.29
N ILE A 109 4.95 -12.96 12.35
CA ILE A 109 5.73 -11.73 12.27
C ILE A 109 7.13 -12.03 11.72
N SER A 110 7.81 -13.07 12.24
CA SER A 110 9.13 -13.48 11.75
C SER A 110 9.10 -13.78 10.24
N LEU A 111 8.15 -14.60 9.78
CA LEU A 111 8.03 -14.96 8.36
C LEU A 111 7.80 -13.74 7.45
N VAL A 112 6.99 -12.78 7.89
CA VAL A 112 6.79 -11.52 7.16
C VAL A 112 8.08 -10.69 7.15
N MET A 113 8.75 -10.57 8.29
CA MET A 113 10.01 -9.84 8.40
C MET A 113 11.09 -10.44 7.49
N ASP A 114 11.25 -11.76 7.50
CA ASP A 114 12.18 -12.48 6.63
C ASP A 114 11.88 -12.20 5.15
N CYS A 115 10.61 -12.04 4.78
CA CYS A 115 10.26 -11.68 3.41
C CYS A 115 10.65 -10.23 3.05
N VAL A 116 10.37 -9.27 3.92
CA VAL A 116 10.58 -7.84 3.60
C VAL A 116 12.02 -7.37 3.80
N SER A 117 12.79 -7.97 4.72
CA SER A 117 14.18 -7.57 4.96
C SER A 117 15.19 -8.31 4.10
N SER A 118 14.83 -9.47 3.55
CA SER A 118 15.76 -10.34 2.80
C SER A 118 15.57 -10.26 1.28
N ALA A 119 14.72 -9.35 0.81
CA ALA A 119 14.38 -9.25 -0.62
C ALA A 119 15.61 -8.82 -1.44
N SER A 120 16.31 -9.79 -2.03
CA SER A 120 17.31 -9.56 -3.07
C SER A 120 16.63 -9.54 -4.43
N LEU A 121 16.64 -8.38 -5.09
CA LEU A 121 16.09 -8.21 -6.43
C LEU A 121 17.25 -8.15 -7.43
N SER A 122 17.22 -9.03 -8.43
CA SER A 122 18.08 -8.90 -9.61
C SER A 122 17.30 -8.17 -10.70
N PHE A 123 17.95 -7.21 -11.36
CA PHE A 123 17.36 -6.47 -12.46
C PHE A 123 17.94 -6.98 -13.77
N VAL A 124 17.07 -7.34 -14.71
CA VAL A 124 17.48 -7.58 -16.09
C VAL A 124 17.25 -6.28 -16.86
N LEU A 125 18.35 -5.65 -17.29
CA LEU A 125 18.31 -4.55 -18.25
C LEU A 125 18.25 -5.18 -19.65
N ASN A 126 17.05 -5.40 -20.16
CA ASN A 126 16.91 -5.66 -21.59
C ASN A 126 17.05 -4.30 -22.30
N GLY A 127 18.16 -4.13 -23.02
CA GLY A 127 18.32 -3.07 -24.02
C GLY A 127 17.53 -3.38 -25.28
#